data_AF-A0A351HVD9-F1
#
_entry.id   AF-A0A351HVD9-F1
#
_cell.length_a   1.000
_cell.length_b   1.000
_cell.length_c   1.000
_cell.angle_alpha   90.00
_cell.angle_beta   90.00
_cell.angle_gamma   90.00
#
_symmetry.space_group_name_H-M   'P 1'
#
loop_
_entity.id
_entity.type
_entity.pdbx_description
1 polymer ?
#
loop_
_entity_poly.entity_id
_entity_poly.type
_entity_poly.pdbx_seq_one_letter_code
_entity_poly.pdbx_strand_id
1 'polypeptide(L)' 'MSKIQEVKAKVEAGKSKLVPGLVQEALDEGSSPVEILQAMVDSMGIVGDKFSSGEIFVPEMLIAAKAMSKGV' A
#
# COMPACT_ATOMS: atom_id res chain seq x y z
N MET A 1 -10.82 8.35 8.70
CA MET A 1 -9.71 7.38 8.55
C MET A 1 -8.46 8.18 8.24
N SER A 2 -7.30 7.80 8.77
CA SER A 2 -6.04 8.51 8.44
C SER A 2 -5.67 8.25 6.98
N LYS A 3 -5.08 9.22 6.27
CA LYS A 3 -4.61 9.02 4.88
C LYS A 3 -3.64 7.85 4.74
N ILE A 4 -2.85 7.59 5.77
CA ILE A 4 -1.97 6.43 5.85
C ILE A 4 -2.75 5.10 5.77
N GLN A 5 -3.92 5.03 6.41
CA GLN A 5 -4.79 3.85 6.31
C GLN A 5 -5.40 3.69 4.91
N GLU A 6 -5.71 4.80 4.24
CA GLU A 6 -6.17 4.76 2.85
C GLU A 6 -5.06 4.28 1.92
N VAL A 7 -3.84 4.79 2.06
CA VAL A 7 -2.65 4.31 1.34
C VAL A 7 -2.51 2.80 1.53
N LYS A 8 -2.53 2.32 2.78
CA LYS A 8 -2.43 0.91 3.13
C LYS A 8 -3.47 0.06 2.38
N ALA A 9 -4.75 0.41 2.48
CA ALA A 9 -5.83 -0.33 1.84
C ALA A 9 -5.73 -0.32 0.30
N LYS A 10 -5.28 0.79 -0.30
CA LYS A 10 -5.10 0.88 -1.76
C LYS A 10 -3.88 0.12 -2.26
N VAL A 11 -2.81 0.02 -1.47
CA VAL A 11 -1.64 -0.82 -1.78
C VAL A 11 -2.03 -2.30 -1.72
N GLU A 12 -2.72 -2.74 -0.66
CA GLU A 12 -3.23 -4.12 -0.56
C GLU A 12 -4.15 -4.48 -1.73
N ALA A 13 -5.00 -3.54 -2.17
CA ALA A 13 -5.90 -3.72 -3.30
C ALA A 13 -5.22 -3.55 -4.67
N GLY A 14 -3.91 -3.31 -4.73
CA GLY A 14 -3.17 -3.17 -5.98
C GLY A 14 -3.53 -1.94 -6.81
N LYS A 15 -4.08 -0.87 -6.21
CA LYS A 15 -4.56 0.32 -6.92
C LYS A 15 -3.42 1.29 -7.24
N SER A 16 -2.48 0.84 -8.06
CA SER A 16 -1.24 1.56 -8.41
C SER A 16 -1.42 2.96 -9.04
N LYS A 17 -2.63 3.31 -9.47
CA LYS A 17 -2.96 4.64 -10.01
C LYS A 17 -3.39 5.63 -8.92
N LEU A 18 -3.92 5.13 -7.80
CA LEU A 18 -4.45 5.96 -6.71
C LEU A 18 -3.43 6.15 -5.59
N VAL A 19 -2.55 5.16 -5.38
CA VAL A 19 -1.52 5.19 -4.33
C VAL A 19 -0.65 6.47 -4.37
N PRO A 20 -0.12 6.93 -5.54
CA PRO A 20 0.75 8.11 -5.56
C PRO A 20 0.05 9.38 -5.08
N GLY A 21 -1.22 9.58 -5.47
CA GLY A 21 -2.00 10.73 -5.03
C GLY A 21 -2.27 10.71 -3.52
N LEU A 22 -2.59 9.53 -2.96
CA LEU A 22 -2.83 9.38 -1.53
C LEU A 22 -1.55 9.56 -0.69
N VAL A 23 -0.40 9.12 -1.21
CA VAL A 23 0.89 9.37 -0.56
C VAL A 23 1.20 10.86 -0.54
N GLN A 24 0.98 11.56 -1.67
CA GLN A 24 1.16 13.00 -1.72
C GLN A 24 0.23 13.73 -0.75
N GLU A 25 -1.05 13.37 -0.71
CA GLU A 25 -2.00 13.93 0.26
C GLU A 25 -1.55 13.68 1.72
N ALA A 26 -1.04 12.48 2.03
CA ALA A 26 -0.54 12.18 3.37
C ALA A 26 0.70 13.03 3.74
N LEU A 27 1.60 13.26 2.78
CA LEU A 27 2.76 14.15 2.94
C LEU A 27 2.32 15.60 3.14
N ASP A 28 1.34 16.06 2.37
CA ASP A 28 0.81 17.43 2.44
C ASP A 28 0.06 17.68 3.77
N GLU A 29 -0.56 16.65 4.34
CA GLU A 29 -1.15 16.67 5.69
C GLU A 29 -0.09 16.69 6.82
N GLY A 30 1.20 16.59 6.48
CA GLY A 30 2.31 16.62 7.43
C GLY A 30 2.68 15.25 8.00
N SER A 31 2.22 14.15 7.39
CA SER A 31 2.66 12.80 7.78
C SER A 31 4.13 12.60 7.41
N SER A 32 4.87 11.86 8.25
CA SER A 32 6.27 11.57 7.91
C SER A 32 6.34 10.60 6.72
N PRO A 33 7.25 10.83 5.75
CA PRO A 33 7.53 9.87 4.69
C PRO A 33 7.84 8.47 5.24
N VAL A 34 8.50 8.40 6.40
CA VAL A 34 8.84 7.14 7.07
C VAL A 34 7.59 6.41 7.57
N GLU A 35 6.61 7.13 8.11
CA GLU A 35 5.35 6.54 8.57
C GLU A 35 4.52 5.99 7.40
N ILE A 36 4.49 6.73 6.29
CA ILE A 36 3.82 6.29 5.06
C ILE A 36 4.49 5.01 4.52
N LEU A 37 5.84 5.02 4.43
CA LEU A 37 6.60 3.87 3.98
C LEU A 37 6.37 2.66 4.89
N GLN A 38 6.36 2.86 6.21
CA GLN A 38 6.09 1.79 7.17
C GLN A 38 4.70 1.19 6.97
N ALA A 39 3.68 2.02 6.75
CA ALA A 39 2.33 1.53 6.47
C ALA A 39 2.25 0.73 5.16
N MET A 40 3.03 1.11 4.15
CA MET A 40 3.13 0.36 2.89
C MET A 40 3.85 -0.98 3.11
N VAL A 41 4.87 -1.04 3.96
CA VAL A 41 5.52 -2.32 4.34
C VAL A 41 4.54 -3.22 5.10
N ASP A 42 3.81 -2.68 6.06
CA ASP A 42 2.80 -3.43 6.82
C ASP A 42 1.69 -3.97 5.89
N SER A 43 1.34 -3.22 4.84
CA SER A 43 0.38 -3.67 3.82
C SER A 43 0.90 -4.91 3.06
N MET A 44 2.19 -4.95 2.75
CA MET A 44 2.82 -6.09 2.08
C MET A 44 2.88 -7.32 2.98
N GLY A 45 2.99 -7.14 4.30
CA GLY A 45 2.83 -8.23 5.26
C GLY A 45 1.46 -8.91 5.13
N ILE A 46 0.38 -8.11 5.11
CA ILE A 46 -0.99 -8.61 4.96
C ILE A 46 -1.20 -9.29 3.60
N VAL A 47 -0.62 -8.74 2.52
CA VAL A 47 -0.64 -9.38 1.20
C VAL A 47 0.07 -10.74 1.24
N GLY A 48 1.21 -10.83 1.94
CA GLY A 48 1.94 -12.08 2.15
C GLY A 48 1.14 -13.11 2.96
N ASP A 49 0.42 -12.67 3.99
CA ASP A 49 -0.47 -13.52 4.77
C ASP A 49 -1.63 -14.03 3.93
N LYS A 50 -2.28 -13.16 3.13
CA LYS A 50 -3.34 -13.53 2.18
C LYS A 50 -2.86 -14.49 1.10
N PHE A 51 -1.62 -14.35 0.65
CA PHE A 51 -1.02 -15.29 -0.29
C PHE A 51 -0.80 -16.65 0.37
N SER A 52 -0.30 -16.65 1.61
CA SER A 52 -0.06 -17.87 2.39
C SER A 52 -1.36 -18.58 2.80
N SER A 53 -2.45 -17.84 3.01
CA SER A 53 -3.79 -18.39 3.27
C SER A 53 -4.53 -18.87 2.02
N GLY A 54 -4.00 -18.58 0.82
CA GLY A 54 -4.63 -18.92 -0.45
C GLY A 54 -5.78 -18.00 -0.85
N GLU A 55 -5.92 -16.82 -0.22
CA GLU A 55 -6.92 -15.80 -0.56
C GLU A 55 -6.56 -15.01 -1.84
N ILE A 56 -5.27 -14.86 -2.12
CA ILE A 56 -4.76 -14.21 -3.33
C ILE A 56 -3.67 -15.05 -3.99
N PHE A 57 -3.39 -14.79 -5.27
CA PHE A 57 -2.35 -15.50 -6.02
C PHE A 57 -1.19 -14.56 -6.38
N VAL A 58 -0.17 -15.14 -7.03
CA VAL A 58 1.04 -14.41 -7.48
C VAL A 58 0.70 -13.16 -8.31
N PRO A 59 -0.26 -13.18 -9.26
CA PRO A 59 -0.62 -11.99 -10.02
C PRO A 59 -1.07 -10.82 -9.12
N GLU A 60 -1.94 -11.06 -8.15
CA GLU A 60 -2.43 -10.06 -7.20
C GLU A 60 -1.29 -9.50 -6.34
N MET A 61 -0.40 -10.37 -5.87
CA MET A 61 0.80 -9.98 -5.11
C MET A 61 1.71 -9.06 -5.95
N LEU A 62 1.92 -9.37 -7.23
CA LEU A 62 2.71 -8.53 -8.14
C LEU A 62 2.06 -7.16 -8.38
N ILE A 63 0.74 -7.09 -8.44
CA ILE A 63 0.01 -5.83 -8.58
C ILE A 63 0.14 -4.98 -7.31
N ALA A 64 0.04 -5.59 -6.12
CA ALA A 64 0.27 -4.90 -4.84
C ALA A 64 1.70 -4.36 -4.74
N ALA A 65 2.70 -5.18 -5.07
CA ALA A 65 4.11 -4.75 -5.11
C ALA A 65 4.34 -3.61 -6.11
N LYS A 66 3.69 -3.65 -7.28
CA LYS A 66 3.73 -2.57 -8.26
C LYS A 66 3.05 -1.29 -7.77
N ALA A 67 1.97 -1.41 -6.99
CA ALA A 67 1.30 -0.28 -6.38
C ALA A 67 2.19 0.38 -5.31
N MET A 68 2.87 -0.43 -4.49
CA MET A 68 3.88 0.02 -3.54
C MET A 68 4.99 0.78 -4.25
N SER A 69 5.62 0.18 -5.27
CA SER A 69 6.74 0.79 -6.02
C SER A 69 6.40 2.12 -6.70
N LYS A 70 5.12 2.43 -6.95
CA LYS A 70 4.70 3.71 -7.52
C LYS A 70 4.40 4.79 -6.48
N GLY A 71 4.24 4.39 -5.22
CA GLY A 71 3.98 5.31 -4.11
C GLY A 71 5.23 5.69 -3.32
N VAL A 72 6.38 5.07 -3.61
CA VAL A 72 7.69 5.46 -3.03
C VAL A 72 8.39 6.42 -3.97
#